data_AF-A0A6G1XA97-F1
#
_entry.id   AF-A0A6G1XA97-F1
#
_cell.length_a   1.000
_cell.length_b   1.000
_cell.length_c   1.000
_cell.angle_alpha   90.00
_cell.angle_beta   90.00
_cell.angle_gamma   90.00
#
_symmetry.space_group_name_H-M   'P 1'
#
loop_
_entity.id
_entity.type
_entity.pdbx_description
1 polymer ?
#
loop_
_entity_poly.entity_id
_entity_poly.type
_entity_poly.pdbx_seq_one_letter_code
_entity_poly.pdbx_strand_id
1 'polypeptide(L)' 'MNHLVFDQLQEKVSIPMISIVEEAAKKAQQLGFDRLGLIGTKFTMEHTFSKNPL' A
#
# COMPACT_ATOMS: atom_id res chain seq x y z
N MET A 1 2.86 9.52 0.74
CA MET A 1 3.41 10.37 1.83
C MET A 1 2.81 10.09 3.21
N ASN A 2 1.85 9.16 3.42
CA ASN A 2 1.29 8.94 4.76
C ASN A 2 1.00 7.47 5.12
N HIS A 3 1.72 6.53 4.49
CA HIS A 3 1.51 5.08 4.76
C HIS A 3 2.59 4.48 5.66
N LEU A 4 3.63 5.25 6.03
CA LEU A 4 4.70 4.78 6.92
C LEU A 4 4.22 4.49 8.35
N VAL A 5 3.15 5.14 8.79
CA VAL A 5 2.59 5.01 10.15
C VAL A 5 1.25 4.27 10.15
N PHE A 6 0.82 3.71 9.02
CA PHE A 6 -0.49 3.08 8.90
C PHE A 6 -0.66 1.90 9.85
N ASP A 7 0.33 1.01 9.93
CA ASP A 7 0.30 -0.13 10.86
C ASP A 7 0.14 0.35 12.30
N GLN A 8 0.92 1.37 12.69
CA GLN A 8 0.88 1.94 14.04
C GLN A 8 -0.45 2.62 14.35
N LEU A 9 -1.10 3.22 13.34
CA LEU A 9 -2.42 3.83 13.49
C LEU A 9 -3.49 2.76 13.57
N GLN A 10 -3.43 1.73 12.71
CA GLN A 10 -4.37 0.63 12.65
C GLN A 10 -4.40 -0.15 13.97
N GLU A 11 -3.26 -0.33 14.63
CA GLU A 11 -3.17 -0.95 15.96
C GLU A 11 -3.84 -0.11 17.06
N LYS A 12 -3.92 1.21 16.89
CA LYS A 12 -4.39 2.15 17.91
C LYS A 12 -5.84 2.58 17.73
N VAL A 13 -6.45 2.29 16.58
CA VAL A 13 -7.84 2.69 16.28
C VAL A 13 -8.75 1.47 16.27
N SER A 14 -9.95 1.64 16.81
CA SER A 14 -10.97 0.57 16.86
C SER A 14 -11.81 0.45 15.58
N ILE A 15 -11.61 1.38 14.63
CA ILE A 15 -12.35 1.41 13.37
C ILE A 15 -11.51 0.80 12.23
N PRO A 16 -12.12 0.04 11.31
CA PRO A 16 -11.41 -0.50 10.16
C PRO A 16 -10.78 0.61 9.30
N MET A 17 -9.50 0.49 8.99
CA MET A 17 -8.76 1.37 8.10
C MET A 17 -8.54 0.71 6.74
N ILE A 18 -8.61 1.50 5.67
CA ILE A 18 -8.36 1.03 4.30
C ILE A 18 -7.03 1.60 3.82
N SER A 19 -6.16 0.71 3.35
CA SER A 19 -4.87 1.03 2.77
C SER A 19 -5.01 1.24 1.26
N ILE A 20 -4.64 2.43 0.77
CA ILE A 20 -4.65 2.72 -0.67
C ILE A 20 -3.70 1.79 -1.45
N VAL A 21 -2.58 1.41 -0.83
CA VAL A 21 -1.58 0.54 -1.47
C VAL A 21 -2.11 -0.88 -1.60
N GLU A 22 -2.75 -1.40 -0.56
CA GLU A 22 -3.34 -2.74 -0.58
C GLU A 22 -4.50 -2.84 -1.57
N GLU A 23 -5.41 -1.87 -1.57
CA GLU A 23 -6.56 -1.90 -2.49
C GLU A 23 -6.13 -1.77 -3.96
N ALA A 24 -5.13 -0.95 -4.26
CA ALA A 24 -4.57 -0.85 -5.60
C ALA A 24 -3.93 -2.17 -6.07
N ALA A 25 -3.17 -2.83 -5.18
CA ALA A 25 -2.52 -4.10 -5.48
C ALA A 25 -3.53 -5.26 -5.62
N LYS A 26 -4.53 -5.35 -4.73
CA LYS A 26 -5.64 -6.30 -4.85
C LYS A 26 -6.34 -6.15 -6.20
N LYS A 27 -6.60 -4.90 -6.62
CA LYS A 27 -7.23 -4.65 -7.91
C LYS A 27 -6.34 -5.08 -9.08
N ALA A 28 -5.04 -4.80 -9.02
CA ALA A 28 -4.10 -5.23 -10.05
C ALA A 28 -3.98 -6.76 -10.15
N GLN A 29 -3.98 -7.46 -9.01
CA GLN A 29 -4.00 -8.92 -8.96
C GLN A 29 -5.30 -9.49 -9.55
N GLN A 30 -6.46 -8.90 -9.24
CA GLN A 30 -7.74 -9.29 -9.87
C GLN A 30 -7.73 -9.09 -11.39
N LEU A 31 -6.91 -8.18 -11.91
CA LEU A 31 -6.73 -7.95 -13.34
C LEU A 31 -5.68 -8.88 -13.98
N GLY A 32 -5.00 -9.73 -13.18
CA GLY A 32 -4.00 -10.68 -13.66
C GLY A 32 -2.65 -10.06 -13.99
N PHE A 33 -2.30 -8.93 -13.36
CA PHE A 33 -0.98 -8.30 -13.56
C PHE A 33 0.06 -8.82 -12.57
N ASP A 34 1.15 -9.38 -13.09
CA ASP A 34 2.27 -9.89 -12.28
C ASP A 34 3.41 -8.88 -12.07
N ARG A 35 3.43 -7.80 -12.87
CA ARG A 35 4.44 -6.72 -12.77
C ARG A 35 3.80 -5.36 -13.06
N LEU A 36 4.01 -4.42 -12.16
CA LEU A 36 3.45 -3.07 -12.22
C LEU A 36 4.58 -2.03 -12.15
N GLY A 37 4.44 -0.96 -12.93
CA GLY A 37 5.30 0.22 -12.79
C GLY A 37 4.79 1.10 -11.64
N LEU A 38 5.66 1.40 -10.66
CA LEU A 38 5.37 2.38 -9.63
C LEU A 38 5.88 3.76 -10.07
N ILE A 39 4.96 4.70 -10.28
CA ILE A 39 5.29 6.09 -10.65
C ILE A 39 4.75 7.01 -9.57
N GLY A 40 5.60 7.91 -9.08
CA GLY A 40 5.23 8.87 -8.07
C GLY A 40 6.40 9.76 -7.68
N THR A 41 6.30 10.39 -6.51
CA THR A 41 7.44 11.13 -5.95
C THR A 41 8.58 10.17 -5.61
N LYS A 42 9.82 10.67 -5.62
CA LYS A 42 11.02 9.92 -5.18
C LYS A 42 10.78 9.17 -3.87
N PHE A 43 10.19 9.86 -2.89
CA PHE A 43 9.82 9.26 -1.61
C PHE A 43 8.88 8.06 -1.74
N THR A 44 7.87 8.12 -2.61
CA THR A 44 6.93 7.01 -2.81
C THR A 44 7.58 5.84 -3.55
N MET A 45 8.52 6.12 -4.46
CA MET A 45 9.20 5.10 -5.26
C MET A 45 10.34 4.40 -4.52
N GLU A 46 11.00 5.08 -3.57
CA GLU A 46 12.16 4.54 -2.84
C GLU A 46 11.80 3.93 -1.48
N HIS A 47 10.68 4.32 -0.87
CA HIS A 47 10.26 3.75 0.40
C HIS A 47 9.44 2.47 0.21
N THR A 48 9.86 1.40 0.90
CA THR A 48 9.08 0.17 0.98
C THR A 48 7.92 0.35 1.96
N PHE A 49 6.69 0.26 1.45
CA PHE A 49 5.47 0.19 2.27
C PHE A 49 5.15 -1.30 2.50
N SER A 50 5.74 -1.92 3.53
CA SER A 50 5.46 -3.32 3.93
C SER A 50 4.04 -3.46 4.51
N LYS A 51 3.31 -4.59 4.49
CA LYS A 51 3.66 -6.02 4.31
C LYS A 51 3.03 -6.59 3.02
N ASN A 52 3.86 -6.78 2.00
CA ASN A 52 3.64 -7.63 0.82
C ASN A 52 2.23 -7.66 0.18
N PRO A 53 2.00 -6.90 -0.91
CA PRO A 53 0.83 -7.11 -1.75
C PRO A 53 1.24 -7.56 -3.17
N LEU A 54 1.90 -8.71 -3.26
CA LEU A 54 2.03 -9.55 -4.46
C LEU A 54 1.98 -11.02 -4.03
#